data_AF-A0A938ZYS9-F1
#
_entry.id   AF-A0A938ZYS9-F1
#
_cell.length_a   1.000
_cell.length_b   1.000
_cell.length_c   1.000
_cell.angle_alpha   90.00
_cell.angle_beta   90.00
_cell.angle_gamma   90.00
#
_symmetry.space_group_name_H-M   'P 1'
#
loop_
_entity.id
_entity.type
_entity.pdbx_description
1 polymer ?
#
loop_
_entity_poly.entity_id
_entity_poly.type
_entity_poly.pdbx_seq_one_letter_code
_entity_poly.pdbx_strand_id
1 'polypeptide(L)'
;MNTEEFLRFIEKQRSCPQTLPKGLQAMWYDNKGDWNKAHEIVANASDADSAWVHAYLHRKEGDLNNADFWYQRSGQPAFSGELSQEWEQITSVLLKKVNATHEC
;
A
#
# COMPACT_ATOMS: atom_id res chain seq x y z
N MET A 1 -5.34 -13.30 -6.22
CA MET A 1 -4.94 -13.17 -4.81
C MET A 1 -5.86 -12.18 -4.10
N ASN A 2 -6.43 -12.53 -2.95
CA ASN A 2 -7.19 -11.65 -2.07
C ASN A 2 -6.38 -11.23 -0.83
N THR A 3 -6.94 -10.36 0.03
CA THR A 3 -6.21 -9.83 1.21
C THR A 3 -5.78 -10.93 2.18
N GLU A 4 -6.64 -11.91 2.48
CA GLU A 4 -6.30 -13.02 3.39
C GLU A 4 -5.16 -13.88 2.84
N GLU A 5 -5.21 -14.19 1.54
CA GLU A 5 -4.14 -14.90 0.85
C GLU A 5 -2.84 -14.11 0.87
N PHE A 6 -2.92 -12.78 0.72
CA PHE A 6 -1.76 -11.89 0.78
C PHE A 6 -1.16 -11.84 2.19
N LEU A 7 -1.98 -11.82 3.26
CA LEU A 7 -1.49 -11.91 4.64
C LEU A 7 -0.76 -13.23 4.89
N ARG A 8 -1.36 -14.37 4.48
CA ARG A 8 -0.69 -15.68 4.56
C ARG A 8 0.60 -15.71 3.75
N PHE A 9 0.64 -15.01 2.62
CA PHE A 9 1.83 -14.87 1.79
C PHE A 9 2.92 -14.06 2.50
N ILE A 10 2.57 -12.94 3.13
CA ILE A 10 3.48 -12.13 3.96
C ILE A 10 4.09 -12.97 5.08
N GLU A 11 3.28 -13.76 5.79
CA GLU A 11 3.74 -14.61 6.88
C GLU A 11 4.74 -15.69 6.43
N LYS A 12 4.48 -16.34 5.29
CA LYS A 12 5.30 -17.45 4.79
C LYS A 12 6.61 -17.01 4.14
N GLN A 13 6.66 -15.82 3.55
CA GLN A 13 7.82 -15.37 2.80
C GLN A 13 8.86 -14.69 3.69
N ARG A 14 10.14 -15.01 3.43
CA ARG A 14 11.28 -14.38 4.11
C ARG A 14 11.57 -12.96 3.59
N SER A 15 11.22 -12.68 2.33
CA SER A 15 11.46 -11.40 1.68
C SER A 15 10.30 -11.04 0.75
N CYS A 16 10.11 -9.73 0.53
CA CYS A 16 9.11 -9.23 -0.39
C CYS A 16 9.51 -9.55 -1.85
N PRO A 17 8.66 -10.23 -2.64
CA PRO A 17 8.94 -10.47 -4.05
C PRO A 17 8.99 -9.15 -4.84
N GLN A 18 10.06 -8.96 -5.59
CA GLN A 18 10.25 -7.76 -6.41
C GLN A 18 9.30 -7.67 -7.60
N THR A 19 8.60 -8.77 -7.92
CA THR A 19 7.58 -8.83 -8.97
C THR A 19 6.25 -8.19 -8.57
N LEU A 20 6.02 -7.93 -7.28
CA LEU A 20 4.84 -7.19 -6.83
C LEU A 20 4.95 -5.72 -7.29
N PRO A 21 3.83 -5.05 -7.61
CA PRO A 21 3.81 -3.59 -7.77
C PRO A 21 4.35 -2.88 -6.53
N LYS A 22 4.95 -1.70 -6.71
CA LYS A 22 5.59 -0.94 -5.63
C LYS A 22 4.64 -0.65 -4.46
N GLY A 23 3.40 -0.26 -4.72
CA GLY A 23 2.38 -0.11 -3.68
C GLY A 23 2.20 -1.37 -2.83
N LEU A 24 2.08 -2.56 -3.44
CA LEU A 24 1.94 -3.82 -2.70
C LEU A 24 3.23 -4.24 -1.99
N GLN A 25 4.42 -3.91 -2.52
CA GLN A 25 5.67 -4.10 -1.79
C GLN A 25 5.67 -3.25 -0.51
N ALA A 26 5.23 -2.00 -0.58
CA ALA A 26 5.16 -1.14 0.60
C ALA A 26 4.14 -1.65 1.63
N MET A 27 2.96 -2.10 1.21
CA MET A 27 1.97 -2.71 2.11
C MET A 27 2.51 -3.97 2.81
N TRP A 28 3.34 -4.76 2.12
CA TRP A 28 4.04 -5.92 2.71
C TRP A 28 4.97 -5.50 3.85
N TYR A 29 5.81 -4.48 3.63
CA TYR A 29 6.75 -4.00 4.65
C TYR A 29 6.03 -3.33 5.82
N ASP A 30 4.99 -2.54 5.54
CA ASP A 30 4.17 -1.92 6.59
C ASP A 30 3.50 -2.96 7.50
N ASN A 31 2.99 -4.06 6.93
CA ASN A 31 2.41 -5.17 7.68
C ASN A 31 3.44 -5.90 8.56
N LYS A 32 4.69 -6.00 8.10
CA LYS A 32 5.81 -6.53 8.89
C LYS A 32 6.32 -5.56 9.97
N GLY A 33 5.76 -4.36 10.06
CA GLY A 33 6.19 -3.31 10.99
C GLY A 33 7.39 -2.49 10.52
N ASP A 34 7.81 -2.65 9.26
CA ASP A 34 8.92 -1.89 8.66
C ASP A 34 8.37 -0.70 7.85
N TRP A 35 7.86 0.29 8.59
CA TRP A 35 7.31 1.52 8.00
C TRP A 35 8.36 2.27 7.18
N ASN A 36 9.61 2.31 7.63
CA ASN A 36 10.70 3.00 6.92
C ASN A 36 10.90 2.42 5.52
N LYS A 37 10.94 1.09 5.42
CA LYS A 37 11.10 0.43 4.13
C LYS A 37 9.88 0.63 3.24
N ALA A 38 8.67 0.57 3.81
CA ALA A 38 7.45 0.86 3.08
C ALA A 38 7.46 2.28 2.47
N HIS A 39 7.84 3.27 3.28
CA HIS A 39 7.92 4.67 2.86
C HIS A 39 9.00 4.89 1.79
N GLU A 40 10.20 4.32 1.96
CA GLU A 40 11.28 4.39 0.95
C GLU A 40 10.82 3.85 -0.42
N ILE A 41 10.06 2.75 -0.43
CA ILE A 41 9.59 2.11 -1.66
C ILE A 41 8.65 3.05 -2.44
N VAL A 42 7.66 3.64 -1.77
CA VAL A 42 6.67 4.51 -2.44
C VAL A 42 7.22 5.89 -2.75
N ALA A 43 8.16 6.41 -1.95
CA ALA A 43 8.83 7.68 -2.22
C ALA A 43 9.61 7.67 -3.55
N ASN A 44 10.10 6.49 -3.97
CA ASN A 44 10.81 6.30 -5.24
C ASN A 44 9.90 5.93 -6.42
N ALA A 45 8.59 5.84 -6.21
CA ALA A 45 7.61 5.50 -7.24
C ALA A 45 6.79 6.72 -7.65
N SER A 46 6.35 6.76 -8.91
CA SER A 46 5.66 7.92 -9.49
C SER A 46 4.19 7.64 -9.88
N ASP A 47 3.72 6.42 -9.66
CA ASP A 47 2.36 5.99 -10.02
C ASP A 47 1.32 6.34 -8.94
N ALA A 48 0.05 6.37 -9.35
CA ALA A 48 -1.06 6.76 -8.47
C ALA A 48 -1.31 5.75 -7.32
N ASP A 49 -1.01 4.47 -7.53
CA ASP A 49 -1.20 3.44 -6.50
C ASP A 49 -0.17 3.58 -5.39
N SER A 50 1.09 3.85 -5.75
CA SER A 50 2.15 4.17 -4.79
C SER A 50 1.87 5.48 -4.05
N ALA A 51 1.34 6.51 -4.74
CA ALA A 51 0.93 7.75 -4.09
C ALA A 51 -0.18 7.52 -3.04
N TRP A 52 -1.13 6.61 -3.30
CA TRP A 52 -2.19 6.30 -2.34
C TRP A 52 -1.63 5.62 -1.07
N VAL A 53 -0.72 4.67 -1.25
CA VAL A 53 -0.02 4.03 -0.13
C VAL A 53 0.82 5.05 0.64
N HIS A 54 1.45 6.00 -0.04
CA HIS A 54 2.22 7.08 0.59
C HIS A 54 1.33 7.96 1.49
N ALA A 55 0.11 8.28 1.03
CA ALA A 55 -0.87 9.02 1.83
C ALA A 55 -1.20 8.30 3.14
N TYR A 56 -1.51 7.00 3.06
CA TYR A 56 -1.75 6.15 4.22
C TYR A 56 -0.55 6.12 5.19
N LEU A 57 0.68 6.01 4.68
CA LEU A 57 1.88 5.96 5.52
C LEU A 57 2.11 7.27 6.30
N HIS A 58 1.88 8.43 5.69
CA HIS A 58 1.95 9.71 6.39
C HIS A 58 0.79 9.89 7.39
N ARG A 59 -0.41 9.40 7.06
CA ARG A 59 -1.52 9.38 8.01
C ARG A 59 -1.20 8.53 9.24
N LYS A 60 -0.55 7.37 9.04
CA LYS A 60 -0.06 6.49 10.12
C LYS A 60 1.02 7.15 10.98
N GLU A 61 1.89 7.95 10.38
CA GLU A 61 2.92 8.75 11.08
C GLU A 61 2.34 9.95 11.85
N GLY A 62 1.15 10.43 11.45
CA GLY A 62 0.49 11.60 12.02
C GLY A 62 0.73 12.90 11.25
N ASP A 63 1.39 12.84 10.09
CA ASP A 63 1.59 13.97 9.19
C ASP A 63 0.42 14.12 8.22
N LEU A 64 -0.67 14.70 8.72
CA LEU A 64 -1.92 14.83 7.96
C LEU A 64 -1.78 15.76 6.75
N ASN A 65 -0.94 16.79 6.83
CA ASN A 65 -0.74 17.72 5.72
C ASN A 65 -0.06 17.04 4.52
N ASN A 66 0.96 16.21 4.79
CA ASN A 66 1.56 15.40 3.73
C ASN A 66 0.62 14.29 3.26
N ALA A 67 -0.13 13.65 4.18
CA ALA A 67 -1.13 12.66 3.80
C ALA A 67 -2.13 13.25 2.77
N ASP A 68 -2.67 14.45 3.03
CA ASP A 68 -3.60 15.14 2.13
C ASP A 68 -2.99 15.42 0.75
N PHE A 69 -1.73 15.87 0.70
CA PHE A 69 -1.01 16.06 -0.56
C PHE A 69 -0.95 14.75 -1.38
N TRP A 70 -0.62 13.64 -0.73
CA TRP A 70 -0.51 12.34 -1.41
C TRP A 70 -1.86 11.73 -1.79
N TYR A 71 -2.92 11.94 -0.99
CA TYR A 71 -4.28 11.56 -1.39
C TYR A 71 -4.68 12.30 -2.67
N GLN A 72 -4.48 13.62 -2.71
CA GLN A 72 -4.74 14.42 -3.92
C GLN A 72 -3.95 13.90 -5.13
N ARG A 73 -2.66 13.60 -4.94
CA ARG A 73 -1.81 13.07 -6.01
C ARG A 73 -2.25 11.69 -6.50
N SER A 74 -2.75 10.84 -5.61
CA SER A 74 -3.28 9.52 -5.97
C SER A 74 -4.64 9.55 -6.66
N GLY A 75 -5.37 10.67 -6.53
CA GLY A 75 -6.77 10.80 -6.95
C GLY A 75 -7.76 10.05 -6.06
N GLN A 76 -7.32 9.56 -4.89
CA GLN A 76 -8.16 8.87 -3.93
C GLN A 76 -8.60 9.82 -2.82
N PRO A 77 -9.83 9.68 -2.29
CA PRO A 77 -10.27 10.46 -1.14
C PRO A 77 -9.49 10.06 0.12
N ALA A 78 -9.33 11.02 1.04
CA ALA A 78 -8.81 10.73 2.37
C ALA A 78 -9.72 9.73 3.10
N PHE A 79 -9.10 8.79 3.82
CA PHE A 79 -9.85 7.78 4.57
C PHE A 79 -10.20 8.28 5.98
N SER A 80 -11.45 8.06 6.42
CA SER A 80 -11.97 8.57 7.69
C SER A 80 -12.09 7.54 8.81
N GLY A 81 -11.74 6.26 8.56
CA GLY A 81 -11.84 5.17 9.54
C GLY A 81 -10.50 4.76 10.15
N GLU A 82 -10.44 3.56 10.72
CA GLU A 82 -9.22 3.04 11.35
C GLU A 82 -8.10 2.80 10.33
N LEU A 83 -6.83 2.95 10.75
CA LEU A 83 -5.67 2.69 9.89
C LEU A 83 -5.65 1.24 9.35
N SER A 84 -6.12 0.28 10.15
CA SER A 84 -6.22 -1.13 9.73
C SER A 84 -7.22 -1.33 8.59
N GLN A 85 -8.36 -0.62 8.64
CA GLN A 85 -9.38 -0.67 7.59
C GLN A 85 -8.88 -0.02 6.31
N GLU A 86 -8.14 1.09 6.42
CA GLU A 86 -7.52 1.73 5.29
C GLU A 86 -6.48 0.82 4.62
N TRP A 87 -5.62 0.20 5.42
CA TRP A 87 -4.61 -0.74 4.94
C TRP A 87 -5.25 -1.88 4.15
N GLU A 88 -6.34 -2.45 4.67
CA GLU A 88 -7.09 -3.52 4.02
C GLU A 88 -7.76 -3.05 2.72
N GLN A 89 -8.37 -1.87 2.70
CA GLN A 89 -9.00 -1.31 1.51
C GLN A 89 -7.98 -1.12 0.38
N ILE A 90 -6.87 -0.44 0.67
CA ILE A 90 -5.81 -0.16 -0.31
C ILE A 90 -5.30 -1.49 -0.87
N THR A 91 -4.90 -2.40 0.02
CA THR A 91 -4.35 -3.70 -0.36
C THR A 91 -5.33 -4.50 -1.23
N SER A 92 -6.61 -4.56 -0.86
CA SER A 92 -7.65 -5.26 -1.62
C SER A 92 -7.81 -4.69 -3.04
N VAL A 93 -7.83 -3.36 -3.19
CA VAL A 93 -7.95 -2.70 -4.49
C VAL A 93 -6.72 -2.98 -5.36
N LEU A 94 -5.50 -2.85 -4.81
CA LEU A 94 -4.28 -3.11 -5.56
C LEU A 94 -4.17 -4.58 -6.01
N LEU A 95 -4.55 -5.53 -5.16
CA LEU A 95 -4.58 -6.95 -5.52
C LEU A 95 -5.59 -7.23 -6.64
N LYS A 96 -6.77 -6.60 -6.62
CA LYS A 96 -7.76 -6.72 -7.71
C LYS A 96 -7.19 -6.22 -9.03
N LYS A 97 -6.49 -5.08 -9.03
CA LYS A 97 -5.81 -4.54 -10.22
C LYS A 97 -4.78 -5.53 -10.77
N VAL A 98 -3.95 -6.11 -9.90
CA VAL A 98 -2.97 -7.12 -10.32
C VAL A 98 -3.65 -8.32 -10.96
N ASN A 99 -4.71 -8.86 -10.34
CA ASN A 99 -5.41 -10.02 -10.89
C ASN A 99 -5.98 -9.72 -12.29
N ALA A 100 -6.61 -8.55 -12.48
CA ALA A 100 -7.19 -8.16 -13.77
C ALA A 100 -6.15 -8.03 -14.90
N THR A 101 -4.93 -7.58 -14.57
CA THR A 101 -3.84 -7.45 -15.56
C THR A 101 -3.30 -8.80 -16.07
N HIS A 102 -3.52 -9.90 -15.33
CA HIS A 102 -3.04 -11.24 -15.70
C HIS A 102 -4.08 -12.07 -16.47
N GLU A 103 -5.30 -11.55 -16.63
CA GLU A 103 -6.40 -12.21 -17.36
C GLU A 103 -6.54 -11.73 -18.82
N CYS A 104 -5.60 -10.90 -19.30
CA CYS A 104 -5.54 -10.39 -20.68
C CYS A 104 -4.39 -11.01 -21.49
#